data_AF-A0A3M8GCP0-F1
#
_entry.id   AF-A0A3M8GCP0-F1
#
_cell.length_a   1.000
_cell.length_b   1.000
_cell.length_c   1.000
_cell.angle_alpha   90.00
_cell.angle_beta   90.00
_cell.angle_gamma   90.00
#
_symmetry.space_group_name_H-M   'P 1'
#
loop_
_entity.id
_entity.type
_entity.pdbx_description
1 polymer ?
#
loop_
_entity_poly.entity_id
_entity_poly.type
_entity_poly.pdbx_seq_one_letter_code
_entity_poly.pdbx_strand_id
1 'polypeptide(L)'
;MKITRQNIHIWISMPIVLGAGLCYGFFADAFLEISPNTVDEHNFNKAIMGLYLGAVILWCIGLFKPSYFKLALMSHIFFMLPMALGRLLSMVLDGVPSNLYLYGTIGEFVLGVYGIWVLSIYYKKL
;
A
#
# COMPACT_ATOMS: atom_id res chain seq x y z
N MET A 1 -2.44 -21.17 9.58
CA MET A 1 -1.78 -19.93 10.06
C MET A 1 -2.80 -19.12 10.85
N LYS A 2 -2.45 -18.57 12.02
CA LYS A 2 -3.38 -17.79 12.85
C LYS A 2 -3.23 -16.29 12.57
N ILE A 3 -4.35 -15.58 12.41
CA ILE A 3 -4.38 -14.12 12.44
C ILE A 3 -4.09 -13.70 13.88
N THR A 4 -3.08 -12.85 14.06
CA THR A 4 -2.66 -12.30 15.34
C THR A 4 -2.66 -10.78 15.27
N ARG A 5 -2.59 -10.12 16.43
CA ARG A 5 -2.44 -8.66 16.48
C ARG A 5 -1.21 -8.18 15.70
N GLN A 6 -0.18 -9.01 15.58
CA GLN A 6 1.05 -8.64 14.89
C GLN A 6 0.92 -8.65 13.36
N ASN A 7 -0.02 -9.40 12.77
CA ASN A 7 -0.11 -9.53 11.31
C ASN A 7 -1.43 -9.00 10.70
N ILE A 8 -2.39 -8.58 11.53
CA ILE A 8 -3.72 -8.16 11.06
C ILE A 8 -3.67 -6.98 10.08
N HIS A 9 -2.78 -6.01 10.30
CA HIS A 9 -2.62 -4.87 9.41
C HIS A 9 -2.18 -5.27 8.00
N ILE A 10 -1.26 -6.23 7.88
CA ILE A 10 -0.83 -6.77 6.58
C ILE A 10 -1.99 -7.51 5.90
N TRP A 11 -2.74 -8.31 6.66
CA TRP A 11 -3.92 -9.02 6.15
C TRP A 11 -5.00 -8.08 5.60
N ILE A 12 -5.26 -6.95 6.29
CA ILE A 12 -6.20 -5.92 5.84
C ILE A 12 -5.66 -5.19 4.61
N SER A 13 -4.36 -4.90 4.60
CA SER A 13 -3.73 -4.11 3.54
C SER A 13 -3.68 -4.84 2.20
N MET A 14 -3.43 -6.14 2.21
CA MET A 14 -3.28 -6.94 0.98
C MET A 14 -4.43 -6.81 -0.01
N PRO A 15 -5.71 -7.07 0.35
CA PRO A 15 -6.82 -6.95 -0.60
C PRO A 15 -7.01 -5.51 -1.09
N ILE A 16 -6.77 -4.52 -0.23
CA ILE A 16 -6.89 -3.10 -0.57
C ILE A 16 -5.83 -2.72 -1.61
N VAL A 17 -4.57 -3.07 -1.36
CA VAL A 17 -3.44 -2.75 -2.25
C VAL A 17 -3.52 -3.56 -3.55
N LEU A 18 -3.97 -4.82 -3.49
CA LEU A 18 -4.26 -5.62 -4.67
C LEU A 18 -5.33 -4.95 -5.54
N GLY A 19 -6.46 -4.55 -4.93
CA GLY A 19 -7.53 -3.84 -5.63
C GLY A 19 -7.06 -2.51 -6.23
N ALA A 20 -6.38 -1.69 -5.44
CA ALA A 20 -5.84 -0.42 -5.90
C ALA A 20 -4.86 -0.59 -7.07
N GLY A 21 -3.96 -1.57 -7.01
CA GLY A 21 -3.03 -1.88 -8.10
C GLY A 21 -3.77 -2.24 -9.39
N LEU A 22 -4.78 -3.11 -9.30
CA LEU A 22 -5.61 -3.47 -10.46
C LEU A 22 -6.40 -2.27 -11.01
N CYS A 23 -6.91 -1.40 -10.15
CA CYS A 23 -7.55 -0.15 -10.57
C CYS A 23 -6.57 0.74 -11.34
N TYR A 24 -5.35 0.95 -10.84
CA TYR A 24 -4.34 1.72 -11.57
C TYR A 24 -4.04 1.13 -12.95
N GLY A 25 -3.91 -0.19 -13.06
CA GLY A 25 -3.52 -0.83 -14.32
C GLY A 25 -4.62 -0.91 -15.38
N PHE A 26 -5.87 -1.14 -14.96
CA PHE A 26 -6.96 -1.52 -15.87
C PHE A 26 -8.22 -0.64 -15.80
N PHE A 27 -8.44 0.07 -14.69
CA PHE A 27 -9.72 0.78 -14.43
C PHE A 27 -9.47 2.18 -13.84
N ALA A 28 -8.38 2.83 -14.27
CA ALA A 28 -7.92 4.08 -13.69
C ALA A 28 -8.87 5.23 -13.99
N ASP A 29 -9.53 5.18 -15.15
CA ASP A 29 -10.54 6.13 -15.59
C ASP A 29 -11.83 5.99 -14.77
N ALA A 30 -12.28 4.74 -14.56
CA ALA A 30 -13.53 4.45 -13.89
C ALA A 30 -13.52 4.77 -12.39
N PHE A 31 -12.36 4.64 -11.72
CA PHE A 31 -12.28 4.74 -10.25
C PHE A 31 -11.38 5.86 -9.73
N LEU A 32 -10.41 6.32 -10.52
CA LEU A 32 -9.35 7.23 -10.04
C LEU A 32 -9.35 8.58 -10.74
N GLU A 33 -10.27 8.83 -11.68
CA GLU A 33 -10.30 10.03 -12.53
C GLU A 33 -8.98 10.21 -13.32
N ILE A 34 -8.26 9.11 -13.56
CA ILE A 34 -7.02 9.09 -14.34
C ILE A 34 -7.33 8.50 -15.71
N SER A 35 -7.37 9.35 -16.74
CA SER A 35 -7.63 8.95 -18.12
C SER A 35 -6.35 8.99 -18.96
N PRO A 36 -5.59 7.87 -19.03
CA PRO A 36 -4.43 7.78 -19.91
C PRO A 36 -4.88 7.85 -21.38
N ASN A 37 -4.29 8.77 -22.14
CA ASN A 37 -4.56 9.02 -23.56
C ASN A 37 -3.46 8.48 -24.48
N THR A 38 -2.30 8.14 -23.92
CA THR A 38 -1.15 7.65 -24.68
C THR A 38 -0.73 6.25 -24.27
N VAL A 39 -0.06 5.54 -25.18
CA VAL A 39 0.53 4.22 -24.90
C VAL A 39 1.51 4.30 -23.73
N ASP A 40 2.25 5.40 -23.62
CA ASP A 40 3.22 5.61 -22.55
C ASP A 40 2.55 5.78 -21.19
N GLU A 41 1.45 6.54 -21.11
CA GLU A 41 0.66 6.68 -19.87
C GLU A 41 0.03 5.33 -19.45
N HIS A 42 -0.44 4.53 -20.40
CA HIS A 42 -0.91 3.17 -20.11
C HIS A 42 0.21 2.26 -19.61
N ASN A 43 1.42 2.36 -20.15
CA ASN A 43 2.57 1.57 -19.69
C ASN A 43 3.01 2.01 -18.29
N PHE A 44 3.02 3.32 -18.03
CA PHE A 44 3.31 3.88 -16.71
C PHE A 44 2.33 3.33 -15.66
N ASN A 45 1.03 3.39 -15.92
CA ASN A 45 0.01 2.86 -15.02
C ASN A 45 0.18 1.36 -14.73
N LYS A 46 0.51 0.55 -15.75
CA LYS A 46 0.81 -0.89 -15.57
C LYS A 46 2.09 -1.13 -14.77
N ALA A 47 3.10 -0.28 -14.90
CA ALA A 47 4.30 -0.36 -14.08
C ALA A 47 3.99 -0.08 -12.60
N ILE A 48 3.15 0.94 -12.30
CA ILE A 48 2.66 1.20 -10.93
C ILE A 48 1.88 0.01 -10.38
N MET A 49 0.96 -0.56 -11.16
CA MET A 49 0.27 -1.81 -10.79
C MET A 49 1.27 -2.91 -10.45
N GLY A 50 2.31 -3.12 -11.27
CA GLY A 50 3.34 -4.12 -11.03
C GLY A 50 4.05 -3.95 -9.68
N LEU A 51 4.35 -2.71 -9.29
CA LEU A 51 4.92 -2.41 -7.96
C LEU A 51 3.96 -2.80 -6.81
N TYR A 52 2.67 -2.51 -6.96
CA TYR A 52 1.64 -2.86 -5.97
C TYR A 52 1.50 -4.38 -5.83
N LEU A 53 1.44 -5.10 -6.95
CA LEU A 53 1.37 -6.57 -6.96
C LEU A 53 2.63 -7.20 -6.36
N GLY A 54 3.81 -6.67 -6.68
CA GLY A 54 5.07 -7.11 -6.10
C GLY A 54 5.10 -6.96 -4.58
N ALA A 55 4.59 -5.84 -4.05
CA ALA A 55 4.46 -5.62 -2.62
C ALA A 55 3.51 -6.65 -1.97
N VAL A 56 2.34 -6.89 -2.57
CA VAL A 56 1.38 -7.90 -2.10
C VAL A 56 2.00 -9.31 -2.08
N ILE A 57 2.75 -9.69 -3.13
CA ILE A 57 3.46 -10.98 -3.18
C ILE A 57 4.46 -11.10 -2.03
N LEU A 58 5.27 -10.05 -1.78
CA LEU A 58 6.23 -10.04 -0.68
C LEU A 58 5.53 -10.16 0.68
N TRP A 59 4.39 -9.50 0.86
CA TRP A 59 3.60 -9.58 2.09
C TRP A 59 2.99 -10.96 2.30
N CYS A 60 2.44 -11.57 1.24
CA CYS A 60 2.01 -12.98 1.26
C CYS A 60 3.15 -13.87 1.75
N ILE A 61 4.33 -13.76 1.15
CA ILE A 61 5.50 -14.58 1.52
C ILE A 61 5.86 -14.38 2.99
N GLY A 62 5.93 -13.14 3.47
CA GLY A 62 6.26 -12.84 4.86
C GLY A 62 5.19 -13.26 5.87
N LEU A 63 3.92 -13.31 5.48
CA LEU A 63 2.86 -13.87 6.31
C LEU A 63 3.06 -15.38 6.47
N PHE A 64 3.27 -16.13 5.39
CA PHE A 64 3.38 -17.59 5.42
C PHE A 64 4.74 -18.13 5.85
N LYS A 65 5.82 -17.33 5.74
CA LYS A 65 7.18 -17.72 6.12
C LYS A 65 7.72 -16.79 7.20
N PRO A 66 7.82 -17.24 8.47
CA PRO A 66 8.28 -16.41 9.59
C PRO A 66 9.64 -15.74 9.38
N SER A 67 10.55 -16.38 8.63
CA SER A 67 11.86 -15.82 8.27
C SER A 67 11.78 -14.56 7.41
N TYR A 68 10.69 -14.38 6.65
CA TYR A 68 10.44 -13.22 5.80
C TYR A 68 9.48 -12.22 6.44
N PHE A 69 8.94 -12.49 7.63
CA PHE A 69 7.94 -11.63 8.26
C PHE A 69 8.48 -10.22 8.53
N LYS A 70 9.72 -10.11 9.03
CA LYS A 70 10.36 -8.80 9.26
C LYS A 70 10.51 -8.02 7.97
N LEU A 71 10.89 -8.68 6.87
CA LEU A 71 11.03 -8.05 5.57
C LEU A 71 9.68 -7.55 5.04
N ALA A 72 8.62 -8.37 5.15
CA ALA A 72 7.27 -7.97 4.77
C ALA A 72 6.73 -6.82 5.62
N LEU A 73 7.00 -6.82 6.93
CA LEU A 73 6.59 -5.74 7.83
C LEU A 73 7.29 -4.43 7.48
N MET A 74 8.61 -4.46 7.26
CA MET A 74 9.35 -3.26 6.86
C MET A 74 8.88 -2.76 5.49
N SER A 75 8.76 -3.63 4.49
CA SER A 75 8.30 -3.22 3.16
C SER A 75 6.87 -2.68 3.18
N HIS A 76 5.99 -3.24 4.03
CA HIS A 76 4.64 -2.71 4.25
C HIS A 76 4.66 -1.26 4.78
N ILE A 77 5.48 -0.98 5.79
CA ILE A 77 5.65 0.38 6.33
C ILE A 77 6.19 1.34 5.26
N PHE A 78 7.22 0.92 4.53
CA PHE A 78 7.83 1.71 3.45
C PHE A 78 6.96 1.84 2.21
N PHE A 79 5.91 1.04 2.08
CA PHE A 79 4.90 1.21 1.06
C PHE A 79 3.84 2.23 1.52
N MET A 80 3.31 2.06 2.73
CA MET A 80 2.19 2.87 3.23
C MET A 80 2.57 4.32 3.55
N LEU A 81 3.63 4.55 4.32
CA LEU A 81 3.94 5.90 4.81
C LEU A 81 4.43 6.84 3.70
N PRO A 82 5.34 6.44 2.81
CA PRO A 82 5.75 7.33 1.71
C PRO A 82 4.61 7.70 0.77
N MET A 83 3.68 6.77 0.48
CA MET A 83 2.49 7.09 -0.31
C MET A 83 1.60 8.12 0.40
N ALA A 84 1.31 7.90 1.68
CA ALA A 84 0.51 8.82 2.47
C ALA A 84 1.17 10.21 2.53
N LEU A 85 2.48 10.29 2.78
CA LEU A 85 3.23 11.54 2.83
C LEU A 85 3.28 12.24 1.47
N GLY A 86 3.47 11.49 0.37
CA GLY A 86 3.43 12.04 -0.98
C GLY A 86 2.07 12.63 -1.32
N ARG A 87 0.98 11.99 -0.92
CA ARG A 87 -0.38 12.51 -1.09
C ARG A 87 -0.67 13.71 -0.20
N LEU A 88 -0.20 13.71 1.05
CA LEU A 88 -0.30 14.88 1.92
C LEU A 88 0.45 16.08 1.34
N LEU A 89 1.63 15.87 0.76
CA LEU A 89 2.37 16.91 0.06
C LEU A 89 1.58 17.44 -1.13
N SER A 90 1.04 16.55 -1.97
CA SER A 90 0.20 16.94 -3.11
C SER A 90 -1.08 17.66 -2.67
N MET A 91 -1.71 17.27 -1.56
CA MET A 91 -2.87 17.99 -1.02
C MET A 91 -2.56 19.45 -0.64
N VAL A 92 -1.34 19.70 -0.17
CA VAL A 92 -0.88 21.05 0.18
C VAL A 92 -0.52 21.87 -1.06
N LEU A 93 0.08 21.25 -2.08
CA LEU A 93 0.60 21.93 -3.26
C LEU A 93 -0.42 22.05 -4.42
N ASP A 94 -1.13 20.97 -4.68
CA ASP A 94 -1.99 20.76 -5.86
C ASP A 94 -3.49 20.78 -5.51
N GLY A 95 -3.84 20.64 -4.22
CA GLY A 95 -5.20 20.65 -3.70
C GLY A 95 -5.75 19.27 -3.33
N VAL A 96 -6.95 19.25 -2.75
CA VAL A 96 -7.53 18.02 -2.19
C VAL A 96 -8.05 17.11 -3.31
N PRO A 97 -7.62 15.84 -3.40
CA PRO A 97 -8.06 14.90 -4.41
C PRO A 97 -9.48 14.37 -4.12
N SER A 98 -9.96 13.44 -4.94
CA SER A 98 -11.25 12.78 -4.73
C SER A 98 -11.36 12.12 -3.34
N ASN A 99 -12.60 11.95 -2.86
CA ASN A 99 -12.87 11.34 -1.56
C ASN A 99 -12.22 9.96 -1.39
N LEU A 100 -12.15 9.18 -2.48
CA LEU A 100 -11.50 7.86 -2.46
C LEU A 100 -10.02 7.97 -2.10
N TYR A 101 -9.30 8.92 -2.70
CA TYR A 101 -7.89 9.19 -2.38
C TYR A 101 -7.70 9.75 -0.98
N LEU A 102 -8.62 10.59 -0.51
CA LEU A 102 -8.57 11.12 0.85
C LEU A 102 -8.70 10.01 1.89
N TYR A 103 -9.72 9.15 1.77
CA TYR A 103 -9.90 8.00 2.67
C TYR A 103 -8.76 7.00 2.56
N GLY A 104 -8.26 6.75 1.34
CA GLY A 104 -7.09 5.91 1.10
C GLY A 104 -5.86 6.44 1.84
N THR A 105 -5.59 7.75 1.75
CA THR A 105 -4.45 8.40 2.43
C THR A 105 -4.52 8.25 3.95
N ILE A 106 -5.71 8.43 4.53
CA ILE A 106 -5.92 8.22 5.97
C ILE A 106 -5.67 6.76 6.33
N GLY A 107 -6.19 5.82 5.55
CA GLY A 107 -5.99 4.39 5.74
C GLY A 107 -4.52 3.98 5.68
N GLU A 108 -3.79 4.48 4.68
CA GLU A 108 -2.35 4.27 4.51
C GLU A 108 -1.57 4.80 5.71
N PHE A 109 -1.88 6.02 6.17
CA PHE A 109 -1.22 6.59 7.34
C PHE A 109 -1.45 5.74 8.61
N VAL A 110 -2.71 5.37 8.88
CA VAL A 110 -3.07 4.54 10.05
C VAL A 110 -2.39 3.16 9.99
N LEU A 111 -2.43 2.49 8.84
CA LEU A 111 -1.84 1.16 8.67
C LEU A 111 -0.31 1.22 8.73
N GLY A 112 0.31 2.27 8.19
CA GLY A 112 1.76 2.49 8.26
C GLY A 112 2.24 2.73 9.69
N VAL A 113 1.56 3.60 10.44
CA VAL A 113 1.86 3.84 11.86
C VAL A 113 1.64 2.58 12.70
N TYR A 114 0.58 1.81 12.42
CA TYR A 114 0.36 0.51 13.06
C TYR A 114 1.51 -0.46 12.79
N GLY A 115 2.01 -0.50 11.55
CA GLY A 115 3.18 -1.29 11.18
C GLY A 115 4.43 -0.91 11.99
N ILE A 116 4.71 0.39 12.17
CA ILE A 116 5.81 0.87 13.03
C ILE A 116 5.63 0.36 14.46
N TRP A 117 4.42 0.46 15.01
CA TRP A 117 4.13 -0.01 16.36
C TRP A 117 4.39 -1.53 16.48
N VAL A 118 3.95 -2.33 15.52
CA VAL A 118 4.25 -3.77 15.48
C VAL A 118 5.75 -4.03 15.39
N LEU A 119 6.48 -3.29 14.55
CA LEU A 119 7.93 -3.43 14.39
C LEU A 119 8.66 -3.14 15.71
N SER A 120 8.21 -2.13 16.47
CA SER A 120 8.78 -1.79 17.77
C SER A 120 8.61 -2.92 18.80
N ILE A 121 7.46 -3.59 18.78
CA ILE A 121 7.19 -4.75 19.66
C ILE A 121 8.01 -5.96 19.22
N TYR A 122 8.11 -6.17 17.91
CA TYR A 122 8.87 -7.28 17.36
C TYR A 122 10.36 -7.18 17.74
N TYR A 123 10.93 -5.97 17.69
CA TYR A 123 12.34 -5.75 18.04
C TYR A 123 12.62 -5.92 19.54
N LYS A 124 11.67 -5.59 20.43
CA LYS A 124 11.79 -5.83 21.88
C LYS A 124 11.77 -7.32 22.27
N LYS A 125 11.37 -8.19 21.36
CA LYS A 125 11.22 -9.63 21.59
C LYS A 125 12.43 -10.45 21.10
N LEU A 126 13.34 -9.80 20.38
CA LEU A 126 14.65 -10.33 19.99
C LEU A 126 15.67 -10.02 21.10
#